data_AF-A0A443YW34-F1
#
_entry.id   AF-A0A443YW34-F1
#
_cell.length_a   1.000
_cell.length_b   1.000
_cell.length_c   1.000
_cell.angle_alpha   90.00
_cell.angle_beta   90.00
_cell.angle_gamma   90.00
#
_symmetry.space_group_name_H-M   'P 1'
#
loop_
_entity.id
_entity.type
_entity.pdbx_description
1 polymer ?
#
loop_
_entity_poly.entity_id
_entity_poly.type
_entity_poly.pdbx_seq_one_letter_code
_entity_poly.pdbx_strand_id
1 'polypeptide(L)'
;MDLKQIQQASYYVSGLQGFVLSEAMRLWKTKFETLQDFQREVIIHHSLNELGNFVSEMWETIAPITIAQALSEQNLEKRRVMFDCIGVAKLFAGLEAKLLDKTTLQKVRTRWDEENKPYRHTFEDTYELYQIDSEKLFGVQPTLRQLTPVFAVRCWCTTTSREYWIYVPELAALGVQRWQLKDAKPDAIRAIAWTIRIDITEPKRIYRQGDIIVVEESENSREVAPYHLNREQYLELMYSET
;
A
#
# COMPACT_ATOMS: atom_id res chain seq x y z
N MET A 1 -31.40 -18.01 5.33
CA MET A 1 -30.34 -18.67 4.54
C MET A 1 -29.94 -19.98 5.19
N ASP A 2 -30.57 -21.08 4.78
CA ASP A 2 -30.30 -22.41 5.35
C ASP A 2 -28.80 -22.79 5.28
N LEU A 3 -28.31 -23.60 6.21
CA LEU A 3 -26.90 -23.98 6.37
C LEU A 3 -26.31 -24.58 5.08
N LYS A 4 -27.15 -25.30 4.33
CA LYS A 4 -26.82 -25.84 3.00
C LYS A 4 -26.58 -24.75 1.96
N GLN A 5 -27.33 -23.65 2.01
CA GLN A 5 -27.14 -22.49 1.14
C GLN A 5 -25.84 -21.75 1.48
N ILE A 6 -25.53 -21.61 2.77
CA ILE A 6 -24.26 -21.03 3.23
C ILE A 6 -23.07 -21.84 2.68
N GLN A 7 -23.11 -23.17 2.75
CA GLN A 7 -22.00 -23.98 2.27
C GLN A 7 -21.82 -23.99 0.74
N GLN A 8 -22.90 -23.82 -0.01
CA GLN A 8 -22.89 -23.88 -1.49
C GLN A 8 -22.71 -22.50 -2.15
N ALA A 9 -22.78 -21.42 -1.38
CA ALA A 9 -22.64 -20.06 -1.90
C ALA A 9 -21.20 -19.76 -2.35
N SER A 10 -21.10 -18.81 -3.28
CA SER A 10 -19.84 -18.16 -3.67
C SER A 10 -19.75 -16.81 -2.97
N TYR A 11 -18.62 -16.57 -2.32
CA TYR A 11 -18.42 -15.43 -1.44
C TYR A 11 -17.59 -14.34 -2.11
N TYR A 12 -17.88 -13.10 -1.71
CA TYR A 12 -17.15 -11.91 -2.09
C TYR A 12 -16.21 -11.50 -0.96
N VAL A 13 -14.92 -11.34 -1.26
CA VAL A 13 -13.92 -10.89 -0.30
C VAL A 13 -13.01 -9.86 -0.97
N SER A 14 -12.89 -8.67 -0.35
CA SER A 14 -12.02 -7.59 -0.82
C SER A 14 -12.10 -7.29 -2.33
N GLY A 15 -13.31 -7.24 -2.89
CA GLY A 15 -13.48 -6.88 -4.29
C GLY A 15 -13.58 -8.07 -5.26
N LEU A 16 -13.32 -9.30 -4.81
CA LEU A 16 -13.28 -10.48 -5.66
C LEU A 16 -14.34 -11.52 -5.24
N GLN A 17 -15.11 -11.99 -6.22
CA GLN A 17 -16.05 -13.10 -6.07
C GLN A 17 -15.37 -14.44 -6.38
N GLY A 18 -15.93 -15.54 -5.89
CA GLY A 18 -15.52 -16.89 -6.30
C GLY A 18 -14.88 -17.70 -5.18
N PHE A 19 -14.87 -17.19 -3.95
CA PHE A 19 -14.36 -17.92 -2.80
C PHE A 19 -15.41 -18.89 -2.27
N VAL A 20 -14.97 -20.09 -1.93
CA VAL A 20 -15.80 -21.00 -1.12
C VAL A 20 -15.80 -20.54 0.34
N LEU A 21 -16.78 -20.97 1.12
CA LEU A 21 -16.97 -20.54 2.51
C LEU A 21 -15.69 -20.67 3.36
N SER A 22 -14.98 -21.80 3.25
CA SER A 22 -13.76 -22.04 4.02
C SER A 22 -12.64 -21.07 3.66
N GLU A 23 -12.45 -20.74 2.38
CA GLU A 23 -11.48 -19.74 1.93
C GLU A 23 -11.86 -18.35 2.43
N ALA A 24 -13.14 -17.98 2.27
CA ALA A 24 -13.65 -16.67 2.67
C ALA A 24 -13.51 -16.43 4.18
N MET A 25 -13.86 -17.42 5.00
CA MET A 25 -13.70 -17.37 6.46
C MET A 25 -12.24 -17.12 6.88
N ARG A 26 -11.28 -17.81 6.25
CA ARG A 26 -9.86 -17.60 6.55
C ARG A 26 -9.38 -16.21 6.15
N LEU A 27 -9.83 -15.69 5.00
CA LEU A 27 -9.53 -14.33 4.57
C LEU A 27 -10.12 -13.29 5.52
N TRP A 28 -11.38 -13.44 5.94
CA TRP A 28 -12.01 -12.56 6.92
C TRP A 28 -11.31 -12.59 8.27
N LYS A 29 -10.95 -13.78 8.77
CA LYS A 29 -10.16 -13.92 10.02
C LYS A 29 -8.78 -13.27 9.92
N THR A 30 -8.22 -13.19 8.73
CA THR A 30 -6.93 -12.51 8.49
C THR A 30 -7.08 -10.99 8.49
N LYS A 31 -8.14 -10.51 7.83
CA LYS A 31 -8.46 -9.09 7.65
C LYS A 31 -8.95 -8.41 8.91
N PHE A 32 -9.87 -9.05 9.63
CA PHE A 32 -10.50 -8.49 10.82
C PHE A 32 -9.85 -9.06 12.07
N GLU A 33 -9.34 -8.18 12.94
CA GLU A 33 -8.71 -8.59 14.20
C GLU A 33 -9.74 -9.18 15.17
N THR A 34 -10.95 -8.61 15.17
CA THR A 34 -12.03 -9.02 16.06
C THR A 34 -13.25 -9.51 15.28
N LEU A 35 -14.04 -10.38 15.92
CA LEU A 35 -15.33 -10.80 15.40
C LEU A 35 -16.28 -9.62 15.20
N GLN A 36 -16.17 -8.60 16.06
CA GLN A 36 -17.00 -7.40 15.99
C GLN A 36 -16.72 -6.60 14.71
N ASP A 37 -15.46 -6.47 14.31
CA ASP A 37 -15.10 -5.81 13.05
C ASP A 37 -15.61 -6.59 11.84
N PHE A 38 -15.50 -7.92 11.87
CA PHE A 38 -16.11 -8.77 10.84
C PHE A 38 -17.62 -8.57 10.73
N GLN A 39 -18.33 -8.60 11.86
CA GLN A 39 -19.78 -8.42 11.88
C GLN A 39 -20.19 -7.05 11.34
N ARG A 40 -19.47 -5.99 11.74
CA ARG A 40 -19.73 -4.62 11.26
C ARG A 40 -19.54 -4.47 9.75
N GLU A 41 -18.46 -5.03 9.21
CA GLU A 41 -18.04 -4.77 7.83
C GLU A 41 -18.61 -5.77 6.81
N VAL A 42 -18.96 -6.98 7.23
CA VAL A 42 -19.45 -8.04 6.33
C VAL A 42 -20.95 -8.29 6.50
N ILE A 43 -21.47 -8.24 7.72
CA ILE A 43 -22.87 -8.55 8.03
C ILE A 43 -23.69 -7.26 8.01
N ILE A 44 -23.69 -6.58 6.86
CA ILE A 44 -24.34 -5.27 6.69
C ILE A 44 -25.87 -5.40 6.59
N HIS A 45 -26.37 -6.52 6.06
CA HIS A 45 -27.80 -6.74 5.83
C HIS A 45 -28.35 -7.87 6.72
N HIS A 46 -29.59 -7.73 7.19
CA HIS A 46 -30.23 -8.69 8.09
C HIS A 46 -30.27 -10.12 7.53
N SER A 47 -30.28 -10.28 6.21
CA SER A 47 -30.26 -11.58 5.54
C SER A 47 -28.95 -12.36 5.74
N LEU A 48 -27.88 -11.68 6.15
CA LEU A 48 -26.58 -12.27 6.43
C LEU A 48 -26.41 -12.68 7.90
N ASN A 49 -27.40 -12.44 8.76
CA ASN A 49 -27.29 -12.74 10.20
C ASN A 49 -26.98 -14.21 10.47
N GLU A 50 -27.54 -15.14 9.70
CA GLU A 50 -27.25 -16.57 9.86
C GLU A 50 -25.82 -16.93 9.46
N LEU A 51 -25.28 -16.31 8.42
CA LEU A 51 -23.84 -16.41 8.09
C LEU A 51 -23.00 -15.82 9.23
N GLY A 52 -23.39 -14.66 9.76
CA GLY A 52 -22.73 -14.01 10.88
C GLY A 52 -22.67 -14.92 12.12
N ASN A 53 -23.79 -15.55 12.48
CA ASN A 53 -23.86 -16.50 13.59
C ASN A 53 -22.97 -17.71 13.35
N PHE A 54 -23.03 -18.31 12.15
CA PHE A 54 -22.18 -19.44 11.79
C PHE A 54 -20.68 -19.11 11.89
N VAL A 55 -20.25 -17.97 11.33
CA VAL A 55 -18.84 -17.55 11.40
C VAL A 55 -18.44 -17.22 12.84
N SER A 56 -19.36 -16.69 13.66
CA SER A 56 -19.12 -16.40 15.08
C SER A 56 -18.84 -17.68 15.87
N GLU A 57 -19.62 -18.74 15.66
CA GLU A 57 -19.39 -20.05 16.29
C GLU A 57 -18.05 -20.65 15.90
N MET A 58 -17.62 -20.45 14.66
CA MET A 58 -16.36 -20.98 14.15
C MET A 58 -15.15 -20.06 14.45
N TRP A 59 -15.35 -18.81 14.89
CA TRP A 59 -14.36 -17.75 14.81
C TRP A 59 -13.00 -18.10 15.42
N GLU A 60 -13.00 -18.75 16.59
CA GLU A 60 -11.77 -19.13 17.31
C GLU A 60 -11.05 -20.34 16.69
N THR A 61 -11.73 -21.12 15.85
CA THR A 61 -11.15 -22.29 15.20
C THR A 61 -10.58 -21.99 13.81
N ILE A 62 -10.93 -20.84 13.22
CA ILE A 62 -10.49 -20.46 11.87
C ILE A 62 -9.01 -20.11 11.92
N ALA A 63 -8.19 -20.86 11.19
CA ALA A 63 -6.78 -20.52 11.00
C ALA A 63 -6.64 -19.38 9.97
N PRO A 64 -5.99 -18.24 10.33
CA PRO A 64 -5.77 -17.16 9.38
C PRO A 64 -4.87 -17.60 8.21
N ILE A 65 -4.87 -16.81 7.14
CA ILE A 65 -3.95 -16.95 6.01
C ILE A 65 -2.57 -16.45 6.44
N THR A 66 -1.53 -17.21 6.10
CA THR A 66 -0.15 -16.82 6.39
C THR A 66 0.49 -16.12 5.18
N ILE A 67 1.55 -15.33 5.43
CA ILE A 67 2.32 -14.68 4.37
C ILE A 67 2.91 -15.71 3.39
N ALA A 68 3.41 -16.83 3.91
CA ALA A 68 3.94 -17.92 3.09
C ALA A 68 2.89 -18.49 2.12
N GLN A 69 1.64 -18.66 2.59
CA GLN A 69 0.53 -19.08 1.74
C GLN A 69 0.27 -18.05 0.63
N ALA A 70 0.20 -16.77 0.99
CA ALA A 70 -0.01 -15.69 0.02
C ALA A 70 1.11 -15.63 -1.04
N LEU A 71 2.38 -15.74 -0.65
CA LEU A 71 3.52 -15.75 -1.57
C LEU A 71 3.48 -16.95 -2.54
N SER A 72 2.97 -18.10 -2.08
CA SER A 72 2.89 -19.33 -2.89
C SER A 72 1.67 -19.42 -3.82
N GLU A 73 0.64 -18.59 -3.64
CA GLU A 73 -0.64 -18.65 -4.38
C GLU A 73 -0.45 -18.31 -5.86
N GLN A 74 -0.69 -19.23 -6.78
CA GLN A 74 -0.41 -19.01 -8.21
C GLN A 74 -1.42 -18.09 -8.90
N ASN A 75 -2.66 -18.03 -8.42
CA ASN A 75 -3.66 -17.14 -8.98
C ASN A 75 -3.41 -15.69 -8.53
N LEU A 76 -3.09 -14.82 -9.48
CA LEU A 76 -2.73 -13.42 -9.21
C LEU A 76 -3.83 -12.65 -8.46
N GLU A 77 -5.10 -12.84 -8.82
CA GLU A 77 -6.21 -12.12 -8.20
C GLU A 77 -6.48 -12.63 -6.78
N LYS A 78 -6.44 -13.95 -6.56
CA LYS A 78 -6.52 -14.52 -5.20
C LYS A 78 -5.34 -14.05 -4.35
N ARG A 79 -4.13 -14.04 -4.90
CA ARG A 79 -2.91 -13.55 -4.23
C ARG A 79 -3.06 -12.10 -3.80
N ARG A 80 -3.60 -11.22 -4.66
CA ARG A 80 -3.89 -9.81 -4.33
C ARG A 80 -4.84 -9.68 -3.14
N VAL A 81 -5.94 -10.45 -3.14
CA VAL A 81 -6.90 -10.47 -2.03
C VAL A 81 -6.25 -10.97 -0.74
N MET A 82 -5.39 -11.99 -0.80
CA MET A 82 -4.65 -12.45 0.37
C MET A 82 -3.77 -11.34 0.95
N PHE A 83 -3.01 -10.61 0.12
CA PHE A 83 -2.19 -9.49 0.60
C PHE A 83 -3.01 -8.30 1.10
N ASP A 84 -4.16 -7.99 0.49
CA ASP A 84 -5.10 -6.98 1.01
C ASP A 84 -5.62 -7.36 2.40
N CYS A 85 -5.99 -8.63 2.60
CA CYS A 85 -6.45 -9.13 3.89
C CYS A 85 -5.33 -9.18 4.95
N ILE A 86 -4.09 -9.50 4.56
CA ILE A 86 -2.94 -9.47 5.49
C ILE A 86 -2.62 -8.02 5.89
N GLY A 87 -2.65 -7.09 4.94
CA GLY A 87 -2.26 -5.71 5.15
C GLY A 87 -0.74 -5.51 5.21
N VAL A 88 -0.32 -4.28 4.95
CA VAL A 88 1.10 -3.94 4.76
C VAL A 88 1.88 -4.04 6.08
N ALA A 89 1.32 -3.57 7.20
CA ALA A 89 1.96 -3.68 8.51
C ALA A 89 2.30 -5.12 8.92
N LYS A 90 1.34 -6.05 8.82
CA LYS A 90 1.55 -7.47 9.15
C LYS A 90 2.53 -8.12 8.16
N LEU A 91 2.44 -7.76 6.87
CA LEU A 91 3.36 -8.22 5.85
C LEU A 91 4.81 -7.84 6.19
N PHE A 92 5.06 -6.57 6.50
CA PHE A 92 6.41 -6.06 6.79
C PHE A 92 6.96 -6.67 8.08
N ALA A 93 6.11 -6.82 9.11
CA ALA A 93 6.48 -7.50 10.34
C ALA A 93 6.88 -8.96 10.09
N GLY A 94 6.06 -9.71 9.34
CA GLY A 94 6.34 -11.12 9.05
C GLY A 94 7.50 -11.36 8.08
N LEU A 95 7.88 -10.36 7.28
CA LEU A 95 9.11 -10.37 6.47
C LEU A 95 10.34 -9.87 7.25
N GLU A 96 10.16 -9.42 8.50
CA GLU A 96 11.17 -8.75 9.31
C GLU A 96 11.85 -7.60 8.54
N ALA A 97 11.04 -6.78 7.88
CA ALA A 97 11.51 -5.62 7.12
C ALA A 97 12.26 -4.64 8.05
N LYS A 98 13.46 -4.24 7.65
CA LYS A 98 14.28 -3.29 8.39
C LYS A 98 13.92 -1.86 7.99
N LEU A 99 13.44 -1.07 8.94
CA LEU A 99 13.26 0.37 8.75
C LEU A 99 14.62 1.05 8.58
N LEU A 100 14.80 1.80 7.48
CA LEU A 100 16.03 2.52 7.17
C LEU A 100 15.91 4.02 7.38
N ASP A 101 14.77 4.60 7.02
CA ASP A 101 14.48 6.02 7.20
C ASP A 101 12.98 6.24 7.46
N LYS A 102 12.66 7.29 8.21
CA LYS A 102 11.29 7.71 8.49
C LYS A 102 11.25 9.23 8.51
N THR A 103 10.44 9.80 7.62
CA THR A 103 10.27 11.25 7.51
C THR A 103 8.79 11.60 7.51
N THR A 104 8.40 12.57 8.35
CA THR A 104 7.05 13.13 8.37
C THR A 104 7.10 14.56 7.85
N LEU A 105 6.29 14.86 6.84
CA LEU A 105 6.15 16.18 6.25
C LEU A 105 4.85 16.82 6.72
N GLN A 106 4.92 18.11 7.07
CA GLN A 106 3.71 18.91 7.26
C GLN A 106 3.30 19.51 5.92
N LYS A 107 2.09 19.17 5.48
CA LYS A 107 1.54 19.62 4.20
C LYS A 107 0.27 20.42 4.44
N VAL A 108 -0.02 21.34 3.54
CA VAL A 108 -1.21 22.19 3.59
C VAL A 108 -1.98 22.00 2.30
N ARG A 109 -3.29 21.73 2.41
CA ARG A 109 -4.20 21.70 1.26
C ARG A 109 -5.39 22.61 1.47
N THR A 110 -5.95 23.10 0.37
CA THR A 110 -7.24 23.80 0.40
C THR A 110 -8.36 22.77 0.47
N ARG A 111 -9.28 22.95 1.41
CA ARG A 111 -10.56 22.22 1.49
C ARG A 111 -11.71 23.22 1.42
N TRP A 112 -12.91 22.74 1.15
CA TRP A 112 -14.13 23.55 1.12
C TRP A 112 -15.02 23.11 2.27
N ASP A 113 -15.59 24.09 2.98
CA ASP A 113 -16.60 23.82 4.00
C ASP A 113 -17.99 23.57 3.37
N GLU A 114 -18.99 23.33 4.21
CA GLU A 114 -20.38 23.09 3.80
C GLU A 114 -21.00 24.28 3.04
N GLU A 115 -20.41 25.47 3.16
CA GLU A 115 -20.82 26.70 2.47
C GLU A 115 -20.01 26.98 1.21
N ASN A 116 -19.19 26.02 0.75
CA ASN A 116 -18.23 26.13 -0.36
C ASN A 116 -17.16 27.23 -0.17
N LYS A 117 -16.85 27.62 1.06
CA LYS A 117 -15.75 28.55 1.35
C LYS A 117 -14.43 27.78 1.50
N PRO A 118 -13.35 28.23 0.84
CA PRO A 118 -12.05 27.58 0.94
C PRO A 118 -11.40 27.85 2.30
N TYR A 119 -10.88 26.80 2.94
CA TYR A 119 -10.06 26.90 4.15
C TYR A 119 -8.77 26.07 4.01
N ARG A 120 -7.72 26.46 4.74
CA ARG A 120 -6.45 25.72 4.76
C ARG A 120 -6.51 24.61 5.79
N HIS A 121 -6.24 23.39 5.36
CA HIS A 121 -6.14 22.22 6.22
C HIS A 121 -4.69 21.71 6.20
N THR A 122 -4.04 21.80 7.36
CA THR A 122 -2.72 21.22 7.58
C THR A 122 -2.86 19.78 8.02
N PHE A 123 -2.04 18.89 7.45
CA PHE A 123 -1.98 17.48 7.81
C PHE A 123 -0.54 16.98 7.77
N GLU A 124 -0.32 15.87 8.46
CA GLU A 124 0.97 15.18 8.47
C GLU A 124 0.95 14.03 7.46
N ASP A 125 2.05 13.91 6.72
CA ASP A 125 2.24 12.85 5.75
C ASP A 125 3.57 12.15 6.02
N THR A 126 3.49 10.87 6.37
CA THR A 126 4.64 10.09 6.84
C THR A 126 5.08 9.11 5.77
N TYR A 127 6.39 9.05 5.55
CA TYR A 127 7.04 8.14 4.63
C TYR A 127 8.04 7.29 5.40
N GLU A 128 7.96 5.97 5.24
CA GLU A 128 8.85 5.01 5.88
C GLU A 128 9.55 4.16 4.82
N LEU A 129 10.88 4.23 4.76
CA LEU A 129 11.70 3.45 3.84
C LEU A 129 12.16 2.16 4.51
N TYR A 130 11.87 1.03 3.90
CA TYR A 130 12.21 -0.29 4.40
C TYR A 130 13.16 -1.03 3.46
N GLN A 131 13.96 -1.91 4.05
CA GLN A 131 14.75 -2.93 3.40
C GLN A 131 14.21 -4.31 3.75
N ILE A 132 13.99 -5.14 2.74
CA ILE A 132 13.43 -6.48 2.86
C ILE A 132 14.42 -7.46 2.24
N ASP A 133 14.60 -8.61 2.89
CA ASP A 133 15.39 -9.71 2.34
C ASP A 133 14.64 -10.33 1.14
N SER A 134 15.31 -10.40 -0.01
CA SER A 134 14.75 -10.96 -1.23
C SER A 134 14.43 -12.45 -1.09
N GLU A 135 15.18 -13.20 -0.28
CA GLU A 135 14.91 -14.62 -0.05
C GLU A 135 13.56 -14.86 0.63
N LYS A 136 13.13 -13.91 1.48
CA LYS A 136 11.83 -13.99 2.16
C LYS A 136 10.65 -13.69 1.24
N LEU A 137 10.87 -12.92 0.18
CA LEU A 137 9.85 -12.58 -0.82
C LEU A 137 9.77 -13.61 -1.95
N PHE A 138 10.91 -14.12 -2.41
CA PHE A 138 10.99 -14.92 -3.64
C PHE A 138 11.44 -16.36 -3.41
N GLY A 139 11.77 -16.73 -2.17
CA GLY A 139 12.43 -17.99 -1.83
C GLY A 139 13.91 -17.99 -2.22
N VAL A 140 14.60 -19.09 -1.89
CA VAL A 140 16.00 -19.30 -2.29
C VAL A 140 16.02 -19.62 -3.80
N GLN A 141 16.39 -18.66 -4.63
CA GLN A 141 16.63 -18.90 -6.06
C GLN A 141 18.12 -19.17 -6.33
N PRO A 142 18.45 -20.12 -7.24
CA PRO A 142 19.82 -20.55 -7.48
C PRO A 142 20.69 -19.51 -8.24
N THR A 143 20.15 -18.38 -8.65
CA THR A 143 20.87 -17.37 -9.44
C THR A 143 21.42 -16.23 -8.56
N LEU A 144 22.74 -16.05 -8.61
CA LEU A 144 23.55 -14.99 -7.96
C LEU A 144 23.05 -13.54 -8.14
N ARG A 145 22.11 -13.29 -9.06
CA ARG A 145 21.58 -11.95 -9.35
C ARG A 145 20.44 -11.50 -8.42
N GLN A 146 19.88 -12.37 -7.58
CA GLN A 146 18.72 -12.06 -6.74
C GLN A 146 19.01 -11.86 -5.25
N LEU A 147 20.26 -11.96 -4.81
CA LEU A 147 20.66 -11.69 -3.41
C LEU A 147 20.73 -10.19 -3.07
N THR A 148 20.07 -9.34 -3.84
CA THR A 148 19.98 -7.91 -3.55
C THR A 148 18.77 -7.64 -2.68
N PRO A 149 18.91 -6.89 -1.58
CA PRO A 149 17.76 -6.51 -0.77
C PRO A 149 16.75 -5.74 -1.61
N VAL A 150 15.48 -5.93 -1.29
CA VAL A 150 14.36 -5.19 -1.89
C VAL A 150 14.10 -3.96 -1.04
N PHE A 151 13.93 -2.80 -1.67
CA PHE A 151 13.58 -1.57 -0.98
C PHE A 151 12.15 -1.18 -1.29
N ALA A 152 11.44 -0.69 -0.26
CA ALA A 152 10.05 -0.28 -0.38
C ALA A 152 9.81 0.98 0.44
N VAL A 153 9.08 1.94 -0.13
CA VAL A 153 8.55 3.09 0.61
C VAL A 153 7.11 2.81 1.00
N ARG A 154 6.81 2.91 2.29
CA ARG A 154 5.48 2.81 2.87
C ARG A 154 4.92 4.22 3.06
N CYS A 155 3.68 4.42 2.65
CA CYS A 155 2.99 5.71 2.69
C CYS A 155 1.49 5.53 2.91
N TRP A 156 0.80 6.63 3.23
CA TRP A 156 -0.63 6.63 3.54
C TRP A 156 -1.38 7.54 2.58
N CYS A 157 -2.54 7.10 2.10
CA CYS A 157 -3.45 7.98 1.40
C CYS A 157 -4.15 8.91 2.40
N THR A 158 -3.93 10.21 2.23
CA THR A 158 -4.38 11.25 3.17
C THR A 158 -5.90 11.49 3.14
N THR A 159 -6.62 10.87 2.19
CA THR A 159 -8.08 10.92 2.07
C THR A 159 -8.77 9.64 2.50
N THR A 160 -8.20 8.48 2.19
CA THR A 160 -8.81 7.18 2.53
C THR A 160 -8.21 6.53 3.76
N SER A 161 -7.12 7.09 4.31
CA SER A 161 -6.28 6.47 5.35
C SER A 161 -5.77 5.07 4.99
N ARG A 162 -5.84 4.69 3.71
CA ARG A 162 -5.32 3.41 3.22
C ARG A 162 -3.80 3.45 3.22
N GLU A 163 -3.24 2.32 3.61
CA GLU A 163 -1.80 2.10 3.67
C GLU A 163 -1.31 1.48 2.37
N TYR A 164 -0.26 2.07 1.80
CA TYR A 164 0.37 1.63 0.57
C TYR A 164 1.85 1.36 0.82
N TRP A 165 2.41 0.49 0.00
CA TRP A 165 3.84 0.37 -0.15
C TRP A 165 4.19 0.26 -1.63
N ILE A 166 5.31 0.87 -1.99
CA ILE A 166 5.76 0.96 -3.37
C ILE A 166 7.20 0.47 -3.40
N TYR A 167 7.49 -0.48 -4.30
CA TYR A 167 8.85 -0.90 -4.58
C TYR A 167 9.66 0.28 -5.14
N VAL A 168 10.88 0.44 -4.65
CA VAL A 168 11.83 1.43 -5.15
C VAL A 168 13.19 0.76 -5.42
N PRO A 169 13.92 1.18 -6.47
CA PRO A 169 15.24 0.64 -6.73
C PRO A 169 16.25 1.09 -5.66
N GLU A 170 17.32 0.30 -5.48
CA GLU A 170 18.41 0.60 -4.54
C GLU A 170 18.97 2.02 -4.70
N LEU A 171 19.13 2.50 -5.93
CA LEU A 171 19.62 3.85 -6.20
C LEU A 171 18.67 4.94 -5.67
N ALA A 172 17.36 4.75 -5.79
CA ALA A 172 16.37 5.69 -5.26
C ALA A 172 16.35 5.65 -3.73
N ALA A 173 16.45 4.45 -3.15
CA ALA A 173 16.47 4.25 -1.72
C ALA A 173 17.74 4.83 -1.07
N LEU A 174 18.93 4.55 -1.62
CA LEU A 174 20.23 4.82 -0.99
C LEU A 174 20.98 6.02 -1.56
N GLY A 175 20.63 6.48 -2.77
CA GLY A 175 21.20 7.67 -3.41
C GLY A 175 22.59 7.49 -4.01
N VAL A 176 23.13 6.28 -3.93
CA VAL A 176 24.48 5.96 -4.37
C VAL A 176 24.47 4.72 -5.25
N GLN A 177 25.48 4.59 -6.09
CA GLN A 177 25.67 3.36 -6.85
C GLN A 177 26.16 2.23 -5.95
N ARG A 178 25.98 0.98 -6.38
CA ARG A 178 26.32 -0.21 -5.59
C ARG A 178 27.76 -0.24 -5.09
N TRP A 179 28.72 0.33 -5.82
CA TRP A 179 30.12 0.40 -5.40
C TRP A 179 30.41 1.49 -4.34
N GLN A 180 29.46 2.39 -4.08
CA GLN A 180 29.53 3.49 -3.11
C GLN A 180 28.65 3.24 -1.87
N LEU A 181 28.26 1.98 -1.61
CA LEU A 181 27.38 1.62 -0.49
C LEU A 181 27.84 2.14 0.89
N LYS A 182 29.14 2.39 1.08
CA LYS A 182 29.67 2.98 2.33
C LYS A 182 29.19 4.42 2.57
N ASP A 183 28.87 5.14 1.50
CA ASP A 183 28.39 6.53 1.52
C ASP A 183 26.85 6.59 1.40
N ALA A 184 26.17 5.44 1.42
CA ALA A 184 24.72 5.35 1.29
C ALA A 184 24.02 6.12 2.40
N LYS A 185 23.05 6.94 2.00
CA LYS A 185 22.17 7.66 2.92
C LYS A 185 20.73 7.34 2.55
N PRO A 186 20.09 6.38 3.22
CA PRO A 186 18.68 6.09 3.04
C PRO A 186 17.84 7.36 3.18
N ASP A 187 16.88 7.57 2.28
CA ASP A 187 16.02 8.75 2.29
C ASP A 187 14.63 8.39 1.75
N ALA A 188 13.63 8.42 2.63
CA ALA A 188 12.26 8.07 2.30
C ALA A 188 11.60 9.07 1.33
N ILE A 189 12.01 10.35 1.39
CA ILE A 189 11.50 11.39 0.50
C ILE A 189 12.06 11.23 -0.90
N ARG A 190 13.37 10.95 -1.04
CA ARG A 190 13.94 10.60 -2.36
C ARG A 190 13.29 9.35 -2.94
N ALA A 191 13.00 8.35 -2.10
CA ALA A 191 12.35 7.12 -2.53
C ALA A 191 10.93 7.38 -3.08
N ILE A 192 10.08 8.14 -2.38
CA ILE A 192 8.74 8.46 -2.88
C ILE A 192 8.79 9.42 -4.09
N ALA A 193 9.68 10.41 -4.08
CA ALA A 193 9.88 11.32 -5.21
C ALA A 193 10.20 10.55 -6.48
N TRP A 194 11.05 9.52 -6.37
CA TRP A 194 11.40 8.66 -7.50
C TRP A 194 10.19 7.93 -8.09
N THR A 195 9.11 7.68 -7.36
CA THR A 195 7.92 7.03 -7.95
C THR A 195 7.15 7.93 -8.92
N ILE A 196 7.43 9.23 -8.90
CA ILE A 196 6.77 10.24 -9.73
C ILE A 196 7.66 10.54 -10.94
N ARG A 197 7.07 10.47 -12.13
CA ARG A 197 7.72 10.89 -13.37
C ARG A 197 6.97 12.04 -14.01
N ILE A 198 7.74 12.98 -14.53
CA ILE A 198 7.25 14.11 -15.32
C ILE A 198 8.09 14.25 -16.59
N ASP A 199 7.55 14.93 -17.58
CA ASP A 199 8.12 15.07 -18.93
C ASP A 199 8.24 16.55 -19.35
N ILE A 200 8.27 17.46 -18.38
CA ILE A 200 8.52 18.89 -18.61
C ILE A 200 9.69 19.42 -17.77
N THR A 201 10.38 20.44 -18.29
CA THR A 201 11.35 21.25 -17.54
C THR A 201 10.65 22.35 -16.75
N GLU A 202 11.30 22.79 -15.66
CA GLU A 202 10.89 23.97 -14.87
C GLU A 202 9.38 24.01 -14.55
N PRO A 203 8.80 22.91 -14.01
CA PRO A 203 7.41 22.91 -13.61
C PRO A 203 7.18 23.99 -12.55
N LYS A 204 6.05 24.68 -12.62
CA LYS A 204 5.67 25.68 -11.63
C LYS A 204 5.18 25.01 -10.35
N ARG A 205 4.33 23.99 -10.48
CA ARG A 205 3.74 23.21 -9.37
C ARG A 205 3.38 21.80 -9.81
N ILE A 206 3.34 20.89 -8.86
CA ILE A 206 2.84 19.52 -9.04
C ILE A 206 1.66 19.31 -8.08
N TYR A 207 0.58 18.79 -8.64
CA TYR A 207 -0.62 18.37 -7.92
C TYR A 207 -0.74 16.86 -8.05
N ARG A 208 -0.97 16.17 -6.95
CA ARG A 208 -1.19 14.73 -6.94
C ARG A 208 -2.56 14.41 -6.34
N GLN A 209 -3.33 13.60 -7.05
CA GLN A 209 -4.61 13.08 -6.59
C GLN A 209 -4.61 11.56 -6.73
N GLY A 210 -4.33 10.85 -5.63
CA GLY A 210 -4.03 9.42 -5.66
C GLY A 210 -2.87 9.10 -6.61
N ASP A 211 -3.18 8.40 -7.71
CA ASP A 211 -2.23 7.98 -8.75
C ASP A 211 -2.14 8.97 -9.93
N ILE A 212 -2.99 10.01 -9.94
CA ILE A 212 -2.98 11.04 -10.99
C ILE A 212 -2.02 12.15 -10.56
N ILE A 213 -1.12 12.51 -11.48
CA ILE A 213 -0.14 13.57 -11.29
C ILE A 213 -0.38 14.61 -12.37
N VAL A 214 -0.68 15.83 -11.94
CA VAL A 214 -0.89 16.99 -12.81
C VAL A 214 0.24 17.97 -12.56
N VAL A 215 0.90 18.38 -13.64
CA VAL A 215 2.02 19.32 -13.58
C VAL A 215 1.57 20.63 -14.21
N GLU A 216 1.70 21.72 -13.46
CA GLU A 216 1.45 23.08 -13.97
C GLU A 216 2.74 23.58 -14.64
N GLU A 217 2.65 23.86 -15.94
CA GLU A 217 3.74 24.45 -16.72
C GLU A 217 4.06 25.87 -16.26
N SER A 218 5.33 26.25 -16.36
CA SER A 218 5.78 27.64 -16.28
C SER A 218 5.96 28.23 -17.69
N GLU A 219 6.22 29.53 -17.77
CA GLU A 219 6.52 30.20 -19.04
C GLU A 219 7.77 29.64 -19.75
N ASN A 220 8.67 28.98 -19.00
CA ASN A 220 9.91 28.39 -19.51
C ASN A 220 9.83 26.87 -19.69
N SER A 221 8.69 26.25 -19.40
CA SER A 221 8.53 24.80 -19.50
C SER A 221 8.70 24.32 -20.94
N ARG A 222 9.39 23.18 -21.09
CA ARG A 222 9.59 22.49 -22.36
C ARG A 222 9.44 21.01 -22.16
N GLU A 223 8.87 20.33 -23.15
CA GLU A 223 8.81 18.87 -23.17
C GLU A 223 10.22 18.26 -23.21
N VAL A 224 10.40 17.21 -22.44
CA VAL A 224 11.63 16.42 -22.34
C VAL A 224 11.30 14.94 -22.19
N ALA A 225 12.32 14.09 -22.31
CA ALA A 225 12.15 12.68 -21.97
C ALA A 225 11.69 12.53 -20.50
N PRO A 226 10.75 11.63 -20.19
CA PRO A 226 10.27 11.44 -18.83
C PRO A 226 11.40 11.14 -17.85
N TYR A 227 11.42 11.86 -16.73
CA TYR A 227 12.41 11.68 -15.67
C TYR A 227 11.72 11.59 -14.31
N HIS A 228 12.41 10.96 -13.36
CA HIS A 228 11.94 10.82 -11.98
C HIS A 228 12.23 12.08 -11.18
N LEU A 229 11.32 12.49 -10.31
CA LEU A 229 11.60 13.62 -9.41
C LEU A 229 12.71 13.26 -8.43
N ASN A 230 13.54 14.26 -8.13
CA ASN A 230 14.44 14.19 -6.98
C ASN A 230 13.75 14.70 -5.71
N ARG A 231 14.45 14.59 -4.58
CA ARG A 231 13.97 14.99 -3.25
C ARG A 231 13.59 16.47 -3.21
N GLU A 232 14.46 17.33 -3.74
CA GLU A 232 14.31 18.79 -3.72
C GLU A 232 13.07 19.21 -4.51
N GLN A 233 12.93 18.67 -5.73
CA GLN A 233 11.75 18.87 -6.58
C GLN A 233 10.47 18.44 -5.88
N TYR A 234 10.47 17.28 -5.22
CA TYR A 234 9.30 16.82 -4.49
C TYR A 234 8.92 17.77 -3.34
N LEU A 235 9.90 18.23 -2.56
CA LEU A 235 9.64 19.12 -1.42
C LEU A 235 9.23 20.53 -1.84
N GLU A 236 9.77 21.04 -2.94
CA GLU A 236 9.55 22.42 -3.39
C GLU A 236 8.31 22.57 -4.28
N LEU A 237 8.05 21.57 -5.13
CA LEU A 237 7.03 21.67 -6.18
C LEU A 237 5.72 20.97 -5.83
N MET A 238 5.73 19.99 -4.92
CA MET A 238 4.51 19.26 -4.54
C MET A 238 3.61 20.18 -3.71
N TYR A 239 2.63 20.78 -4.38
CA TYR A 239 1.81 21.84 -3.80
C TYR A 239 0.55 21.29 -3.11
N SER A 240 -0.04 20.22 -3.65
CA SER A 240 -1.26 19.64 -3.09
C SER A 240 -1.32 18.13 -3.33
N GLU A 241 -1.71 17.40 -2.29
CA GLU A 241 -2.01 15.98 -2.32
C GLU A 241 -3.43 15.70 -1.80
N THR A 242 -4.25 15.11 -2.67
CA THR A 242 -5.66 14.73 -2.42
C THR A 242 -5.90 13.24 -2.61
#